data_AF-A0A523CVY0-F1
#
_entry.id   AF-A0A523CVY0-F1
#
_cell.length_a   1.000
_cell.length_b   1.000
_cell.length_c   1.000
_cell.angle_alpha   90.00
_cell.angle_beta   90.00
_cell.angle_gamma   90.00
#
_symmetry.space_group_name_H-M   'P 1'
#
loop_
_entity.id
_entity.type
_entity.pdbx_description
1 polymer ?
#
loop_
_entity_poly.entity_id
_entity_poly.type
_entity_poly.pdbx_seq_one_letter_code
_entity_poly.pdbx_strand_id
1 'polypeptide(L)'
;MECLTCTESLTAFMDGELSPDQAKKVESHFTQCTPCHDDYRSLLHTYQLVEQVDLLELNPDLWTRIHSEITDLSPSESTWLASLRSLFGIRWVPIAAGTLGVVFLSLFFVNQPNPEVQQKAFDKYVREREQLELPRVPVSPNASSLELRIAYPNPFIVSDNRPQENPFKLE
;
A
#
# COMPACT_ATOMS: atom_id res chain seq x y z
N MET A 1 25.49 18.21 -9.07
CA MET A 1 24.38 17.75 -8.22
C MET A 1 24.30 18.71 -7.06
N GLU A 2 23.09 19.13 -6.70
CA GLU A 2 22.86 19.99 -5.53
C GLU A 2 22.69 19.13 -4.27
N CYS A 3 23.07 19.67 -3.11
CA CYS A 3 23.04 18.94 -1.84
C CYS A 3 21.64 18.41 -1.52
N LEU A 4 20.59 19.21 -1.74
CA LEU A 4 19.20 18.80 -1.49
C LEU A 4 18.85 17.51 -2.23
N THR A 5 19.13 17.46 -3.54
CA THR A 5 18.88 16.28 -4.36
C THR A 5 19.74 15.08 -3.94
N CYS A 6 20.97 15.32 -3.50
CA CYS A 6 21.82 14.26 -2.96
C CYS A 6 21.17 13.64 -1.72
N THR A 7 20.83 14.47 -0.73
CA THR A 7 20.26 14.02 0.54
C THR A 7 18.94 13.28 0.36
N GLU A 8 18.05 13.76 -0.52
CA GLU A 8 16.80 13.08 -0.88
C GLU A 8 17.03 11.71 -1.56
N SER A 9 18.18 11.51 -2.19
CA SER A 9 18.51 10.28 -2.92
C SER A 9 19.36 9.29 -2.11
N LEU A 10 19.80 9.64 -0.89
CA LEU A 10 20.74 8.81 -0.12
C LEU A 10 20.14 7.46 0.30
N THR A 11 18.87 7.41 0.74
CA THR A 11 18.23 6.14 1.13
C THR A 11 17.99 5.24 -0.07
N ALA A 12 17.46 5.80 -1.17
CA ALA A 12 17.32 5.07 -2.44
C ALA A 12 18.67 4.56 -2.98
N PHE A 13 19.76 5.30 -2.75
CA PHE A 13 21.12 4.85 -3.05
C PHE A 13 21.52 3.65 -2.18
N MET A 14 21.26 3.70 -0.87
CA MET A 14 21.58 2.62 0.06
C MET A 14 20.77 1.35 -0.21
N ASP A 15 19.51 1.49 -0.62
CA ASP A 15 18.62 0.37 -0.94
C ASP A 15 18.85 -0.19 -2.36
N GLY A 16 19.70 0.46 -3.17
CA GLY A 16 20.03 0.03 -4.53
C GLY A 16 18.94 0.33 -5.57
N GLU A 17 18.04 1.27 -5.29
CA GLU A 17 16.89 1.62 -6.13
C GLU A 17 17.23 2.63 -7.25
N LEU A 18 18.39 3.26 -7.18
CA LEU A 18 18.83 4.23 -8.18
C LEU A 18 19.34 3.55 -9.45
N SER A 19 19.09 4.18 -10.61
CA SER A 19 19.75 3.77 -11.86
C SER A 19 21.28 3.92 -11.75
N PRO A 20 22.08 3.14 -12.50
CA PRO A 20 23.54 3.18 -12.41
C PRO A 20 24.15 4.58 -12.59
N ASP A 21 23.57 5.40 -13.46
CA ASP A 21 24.03 6.77 -13.69
C ASP A 21 23.67 7.73 -12.55
N GLN A 22 22.52 7.53 -11.91
CA GLN A 22 22.13 8.31 -10.74
C GLN A 22 22.97 7.92 -9.52
N ALA A 23 23.18 6.63 -9.29
CA ALA A 23 24.02 6.13 -8.20
C ALA A 23 25.43 6.72 -8.27
N LYS A 24 26.07 6.71 -9.44
CA LYS A 24 27.39 7.34 -9.65
C LYS A 24 27.40 8.84 -9.34
N LYS A 25 26.33 9.56 -9.70
CA LYS A 25 26.23 11.00 -9.42
C LYS A 25 26.11 11.26 -7.92
N VAL A 26 25.31 10.46 -7.21
CA VAL A 26 25.11 10.58 -5.75
C VAL A 26 26.42 10.25 -5.03
N GLU A 27 27.04 9.13 -5.40
CA GLU A 27 28.36 8.70 -4.90
C GLU A 27 29.44 9.76 -5.11
N SER A 28 29.55 10.29 -6.33
CA SER A 28 30.49 11.36 -6.63
C SER A 28 30.23 12.63 -5.81
N HIS A 29 28.99 12.91 -5.41
CA HIS A 29 28.69 14.11 -4.65
C HIS A 29 29.02 13.95 -3.17
N PHE A 30 28.50 12.91 -2.50
CA PHE A 30 28.77 12.74 -1.06
C PHE A 30 30.24 12.42 -0.78
N THR A 31 31.01 11.90 -1.74
CA THR A 31 32.46 11.72 -1.57
C THR A 31 33.25 13.03 -1.58
N GLN A 32 32.69 14.10 -2.14
CA GLN A 32 33.35 15.40 -2.29
C GLN A 32 32.72 16.50 -1.42
N CYS A 33 31.51 16.28 -0.91
CA CYS A 33 30.73 17.23 -0.14
C CYS A 33 30.62 16.77 1.33
N THR A 34 31.34 17.45 2.24
CA THR A 34 31.37 17.09 3.67
C THR A 34 29.98 16.99 4.31
N PRO A 35 29.03 17.94 4.11
CA PRO A 35 27.69 17.81 4.67
C PRO A 35 26.96 16.54 4.23
N CYS A 36 26.95 16.25 2.92
CA CYS A 36 26.28 15.06 2.39
C CYS A 36 27.00 13.75 2.80
N HIS A 37 28.32 13.80 2.99
CA HIS A 37 29.07 12.69 3.55
C HIS A 37 28.63 12.37 4.99
N ASP A 38 28.43 13.40 5.81
CA ASP A 38 28.02 13.25 7.20
C ASP A 38 26.58 12.71 7.29
N ASP A 39 25.68 13.18 6.44
CA ASP A 39 24.32 12.63 6.29
C ASP A 39 24.36 11.15 5.92
N TYR A 40 25.16 10.78 4.91
CA TYR A 40 25.35 9.39 4.49
C TYR A 40 25.88 8.51 5.64
N ARG A 41 26.88 8.99 6.39
CA ARG A 41 27.41 8.27 7.55
C ARG A 41 26.40 8.09 8.66
N SER A 42 25.56 9.08 8.91
CA SER A 42 24.47 9.00 9.91
C SER A 42 23.44 7.93 9.53
N LEU A 43 23.03 7.90 8.26
CA LEU A 43 22.15 6.86 7.73
C LEU A 43 22.78 5.47 7.81
N LEU A 44 24.04 5.34 7.39
CA LEU A 44 24.77 4.07 7.45
C LEU A 44 24.87 3.55 8.89
N HIS A 45 25.16 4.41 9.85
CA HIS A 45 25.19 4.04 11.27
C HIS A 45 23.83 3.54 11.76
N THR A 46 22.73 4.18 11.31
CA THR A 46 21.38 3.74 11.64
C THR A 46 21.08 2.34 11.09
N TYR A 47 21.46 2.06 9.84
CA TYR A 47 21.34 0.72 9.25
C TYR A 47 22.11 -0.33 10.04
N GLN A 48 23.35 -0.03 10.43
CA GLN A 48 24.19 -0.93 11.22
C GLN A 48 23.59 -1.24 12.60
N LEU A 49 22.93 -0.27 13.23
CA LEU A 49 22.23 -0.50 14.50
C LEU A 49 21.03 -1.43 14.33
N VAL A 50 20.29 -1.31 13.22
CA VAL A 50 19.16 -2.20 12.91
C VAL A 50 19.64 -3.61 12.58
N GLU A 51 20.77 -3.74 11.87
CA GLU A 51 21.36 -5.05 11.52
C GLU A 51 21.83 -5.83 12.75
N GLN A 52 22.15 -5.13 13.85
CA GLN A 52 22.52 -5.74 15.13
C GLN A 52 21.33 -6.30 15.91
N VAL A 53 20.09 -6.05 15.46
CA VAL A 53 18.91 -6.62 16.11
C VAL A 53 18.86 -8.11 15.78
N ASP A 54 18.87 -8.94 16.83
CA ASP A 54 18.75 -10.38 16.68
C ASP A 54 17.54 -10.74 15.82
N LEU A 55 17.79 -11.60 14.84
CA LEU A 55 16.72 -12.15 14.02
C LEU A 55 15.75 -12.89 14.94
N LEU A 56 14.49 -12.44 14.94
CA LEU A 56 13.42 -13.12 15.64
C LEU A 56 13.38 -14.57 15.16
N GLU A 57 13.57 -15.51 16.10
CA GLU A 57 13.28 -16.92 15.85
C GLU A 57 11.79 -17.04 15.54
N LEU A 58 11.46 -17.18 14.27
CA LEU A 58 10.09 -17.36 13.83
C LEU A 58 9.60 -18.72 14.31
N ASN A 59 8.42 -18.74 14.92
CA ASN A 59 7.75 -20.00 15.25
C ASN A 59 7.57 -20.79 13.94
N PRO A 60 8.03 -22.06 13.85
CA PRO A 60 7.92 -22.87 12.64
C PRO A 60 6.48 -23.03 12.13
N ASP A 61 5.48 -22.94 13.03
CA ASP A 61 4.06 -23.04 12.69
C ASP A 61 3.47 -21.75 12.10
N LEU A 62 4.22 -20.63 12.16
CA LEU A 62 3.76 -19.33 11.66
C LEU A 62 3.43 -19.39 10.18
N TRP A 63 4.29 -20.05 9.39
CA TRP A 63 4.06 -20.18 7.95
C TRP A 63 2.81 -21.01 7.64
N THR A 64 2.59 -22.11 8.37
CA THR A 64 1.38 -22.93 8.23
C THR A 64 0.13 -22.12 8.50
N ARG A 65 0.13 -21.26 9.52
CA ARG A 65 -1.00 -20.39 9.85
C ARG A 65 -1.22 -19.29 8.81
N ILE A 66 -0.16 -18.63 8.35
CA ILE A 66 -0.25 -17.62 7.27
C ILE A 66 -0.82 -18.27 6.01
N HIS A 67 -0.31 -19.45 5.65
CA HIS A 67 -0.77 -20.20 4.50
C HIS A 67 -2.25 -20.58 4.62
N SER A 68 -2.71 -21.11 5.76
CA SER A 68 -4.12 -21.47 5.93
C SER A 68 -5.04 -20.26 5.78
N GLU A 69 -4.69 -19.12 6.38
CA GLU A 69 -5.51 -17.90 6.27
C GLU A 69 -5.58 -17.36 4.83
N ILE A 70 -4.48 -17.40 4.07
CA ILE A 70 -4.48 -17.00 2.66
C ILE A 70 -5.31 -17.97 1.80
N THR A 71 -5.24 -19.27 2.11
CA THR A 71 -5.90 -20.31 1.31
C THR A 71 -7.39 -20.40 1.64
N ASP A 72 -7.79 -20.17 2.89
CA ASP A 72 -9.19 -20.16 3.33
C ASP A 72 -9.96 -18.95 2.77
N LEU A 73 -9.25 -17.89 2.37
CA LEU A 73 -9.80 -16.77 1.60
C LEU A 73 -9.96 -17.07 0.11
N SER A 74 -9.48 -18.22 -0.39
CA SER A 74 -9.86 -18.64 -1.74
C SER A 74 -11.37 -18.88 -1.74
N PRO A 75 -12.13 -18.23 -2.65
CA PRO A 75 -13.57 -18.37 -2.66
C PRO A 75 -13.87 -19.86 -2.81
N SER A 76 -14.43 -20.44 -1.74
CA SER A 76 -15.04 -21.76 -1.71
C SER A 76 -15.62 -22.01 -3.10
N GLU A 77 -15.03 -22.95 -3.84
CA GLU A 77 -15.49 -23.31 -5.17
C GLU A 77 -16.95 -23.72 -5.03
N SER A 78 -17.79 -22.74 -5.29
CA SER A 78 -19.18 -22.74 -4.91
C SER A 78 -19.85 -23.96 -5.54
N THR A 79 -20.44 -24.81 -4.69
CA THR A 79 -20.98 -26.14 -5.00
C THR A 79 -22.01 -26.14 -6.14
N TRP A 80 -22.59 -24.99 -6.47
CA TRP A 80 -23.45 -24.78 -7.63
C TRP A 80 -22.72 -24.92 -8.99
N LEU A 81 -21.45 -24.53 -9.11
CA LEU A 81 -20.69 -24.68 -10.36
C LEU A 81 -20.37 -26.14 -10.68
N ALA A 82 -20.13 -26.97 -9.66
CA ALA A 82 -19.96 -28.41 -9.80
C ALA A 82 -21.26 -29.08 -10.34
N SER A 83 -22.42 -28.59 -9.89
CA SER A 83 -23.73 -29.08 -10.33
C SER A 83 -24.07 -28.63 -11.76
N LEU A 84 -23.69 -27.41 -12.17
CA LEU A 84 -23.84 -26.94 -13.55
C LEU A 84 -22.93 -27.69 -14.52
N ARG A 85 -21.72 -28.08 -14.10
CA ARG A 85 -20.78 -28.87 -14.94
C ARG A 85 -21.31 -30.26 -15.29
N SER A 86 -22.16 -30.84 -14.43
CA SER A 86 -22.85 -32.11 -14.71
C SER A 86 -24.00 -31.96 -15.71
N LEU A 87 -24.66 -30.80 -15.75
CA LEU A 87 -25.81 -30.56 -16.63
C LEU A 87 -25.41 -30.02 -18.01
N PHE A 88 -24.29 -29.30 -18.09
CA PHE A 88 -23.73 -28.80 -19.34
C PHE A 88 -22.43 -29.54 -19.67
N GLY A 89 -22.57 -30.74 -20.26
CA GLY A 89 -21.45 -31.51 -20.77
C GLY A 89 -20.54 -30.67 -21.67
N ILE A 90 -19.24 -30.92 -21.58
CA ILE A 90 -18.08 -30.19 -22.15
C ILE A 90 -18.23 -29.77 -23.64
N ARG A 91 -19.19 -30.35 -24.39
CA ARG A 91 -19.43 -30.09 -25.82
C ARG A 91 -20.01 -28.70 -26.16
N TRP A 92 -20.70 -28.03 -25.25
CA TRP A 92 -21.33 -26.72 -25.53
C TRP A 92 -20.52 -25.51 -25.02
N VAL A 93 -19.49 -25.77 -24.20
CA VAL A 93 -18.63 -24.77 -23.59
C VAL A 93 -18.01 -23.78 -24.61
N PRO A 94 -17.48 -24.19 -25.78
CA PRO A 94 -16.85 -23.24 -26.69
C PRO A 94 -17.86 -22.29 -27.37
N ILE A 95 -19.10 -22.75 -27.61
CA ILE A 95 -20.15 -21.95 -28.28
C ILE A 95 -20.74 -20.93 -27.30
N ALA A 96 -21.02 -21.35 -26.06
CA ALA A 96 -21.55 -20.47 -25.02
C ALA A 96 -20.52 -19.41 -24.56
N ALA A 97 -19.23 -19.78 -24.47
CA ALA A 97 -18.17 -18.85 -24.12
C ALA A 97 -17.98 -17.76 -25.19
N GLY A 98 -18.09 -18.11 -26.47
CA GLY A 98 -17.97 -17.15 -27.57
C GLY A 98 -19.08 -16.09 -27.57
N THR A 99 -20.34 -16.49 -27.35
CA THR A 99 -21.47 -15.55 -27.35
C THR A 99 -21.48 -14.65 -26.12
N LEU A 100 -21.21 -15.20 -24.93
CA LEU A 100 -21.06 -14.40 -23.70
C LEU A 100 -19.90 -13.42 -23.81
N GLY A 101 -18.77 -13.85 -24.38
CA GLY A 101 -17.63 -12.97 -24.63
C GLY A 101 -18.00 -11.79 -25.52
N VAL A 102 -18.69 -12.01 -26.65
CA VAL A 102 -19.12 -10.94 -27.55
C VAL A 102 -20.13 -9.99 -26.90
N VAL A 103 -21.09 -10.51 -26.14
CA VAL A 103 -22.07 -9.68 -25.42
C VAL A 103 -21.39 -8.85 -24.33
N PHE A 104 -20.48 -9.45 -23.55
CA PHE A 104 -19.73 -8.75 -22.51
C PHE A 104 -18.82 -7.66 -23.10
N LEU A 105 -18.10 -7.97 -24.19
CA LEU A 105 -17.26 -7.01 -24.88
C LEU A 105 -18.10 -5.87 -25.48
N SER A 106 -19.25 -6.19 -26.08
CA SER A 106 -20.20 -5.20 -26.60
C SER A 106 -20.73 -4.28 -25.49
N LEU A 107 -21.14 -4.84 -24.36
CA LEU A 107 -21.60 -4.06 -23.21
C LEU A 107 -20.47 -3.22 -22.63
N PHE A 108 -19.25 -3.74 -22.56
CA PHE A 108 -18.08 -3.00 -22.08
C PHE A 108 -17.75 -1.80 -22.97
N PHE A 109 -17.79 -1.96 -24.30
CA PHE A 109 -17.55 -0.85 -25.23
C PHE A 109 -18.68 0.17 -25.26
N VAL A 110 -19.94 -0.26 -25.09
CA VAL A 110 -21.10 0.64 -25.06
C VAL A 110 -21.21 1.39 -23.72
N ASN A 111 -20.85 0.75 -22.61
CA ASN A 111 -20.90 1.35 -21.27
C ASN A 111 -19.53 1.82 -20.78
N GLN A 112 -18.55 2.10 -21.64
CA GLN A 112 -17.34 2.75 -21.16
C GLN A 112 -17.73 4.09 -20.52
N PRO A 113 -17.53 4.25 -19.20
CA PRO A 113 -17.87 5.49 -18.54
C PRO A 113 -17.03 6.59 -19.18
N ASN A 114 -17.68 7.67 -19.59
CA ASN A 114 -17.01 8.80 -20.22
C ASN A 114 -15.83 9.23 -19.32
N PRO A 115 -14.57 9.20 -19.79
CA PRO A 115 -13.40 9.48 -18.98
C PRO A 115 -13.46 10.87 -18.34
N GLU A 116 -14.15 11.82 -18.97
CA GLU A 116 -14.37 13.15 -18.40
C GLU A 116 -15.22 13.14 -17.12
N VAL A 117 -16.17 12.21 -17.01
CA VAL A 117 -17.04 12.08 -15.83
C VAL A 117 -16.25 11.51 -14.66
N GLN A 118 -15.38 10.53 -14.91
CA GLN A 118 -14.50 9.96 -13.89
C GLN A 118 -13.49 10.98 -13.39
N GLN A 119 -12.89 11.75 -14.30
CA GLN A 119 -11.93 12.80 -13.94
C GLN A 119 -12.61 13.91 -13.12
N LYS A 120 -13.81 14.35 -13.51
CA LYS A 120 -14.59 15.33 -12.73
C LYS A 120 -14.96 14.81 -11.33
N ALA A 121 -15.31 13.53 -11.21
CA ALA A 121 -15.61 12.92 -9.92
C ALA A 121 -14.36 12.87 -9.02
N PHE A 122 -13.21 12.52 -9.60
CA PHE A 122 -11.93 12.51 -8.92
C PHE A 122 -11.52 13.93 -8.45
N ASP A 123 -11.59 14.92 -9.34
CA ASP A 123 -11.26 16.31 -9.02
C ASP A 123 -12.18 16.91 -7.94
N LYS A 124 -13.44 16.46 -7.91
CA LYS A 124 -14.38 16.84 -6.85
C LYS A 124 -13.96 16.24 -5.51
N TYR A 125 -13.61 14.96 -5.49
CA TYR A 125 -13.12 14.28 -4.29
C TYR A 125 -11.83 14.91 -3.73
N VAL A 126 -10.86 15.21 -4.59
CA VAL A 126 -9.60 15.85 -4.19
C VAL A 126 -9.86 17.20 -3.53
N ARG A 127 -10.70 18.05 -4.14
CA ARG A 127 -11.07 19.35 -3.57
C ARG A 127 -11.79 19.24 -2.23
N GLU A 128 -12.70 18.28 -2.10
CA GLU A 128 -13.41 18.05 -0.85
C GLU A 128 -12.45 17.62 0.27
N ARG A 129 -11.44 16.80 -0.04
CA ARG A 129 -10.37 16.46 0.92
C ARG A 129 -9.49 17.63 1.30
N GLU A 130 -9.13 18.49 0.35
CA GLU A 130 -8.29 19.66 0.62
C GLU A 130 -9.03 20.71 1.45
N GLN A 131 -10.35 20.79 1.30
CA GLN A 131 -11.22 21.69 2.09
C GLN A 131 -11.54 21.17 3.49
N LEU A 132 -11.24 19.91 3.81
CA LEU A 132 -11.21 19.43 5.18
C LEU A 132 -9.99 20.05 5.88
N GLU A 133 -10.11 21.34 6.22
CA GLU A 133 -9.24 21.98 7.19
C GLU A 133 -9.40 21.23 8.50
N LEU A 134 -8.47 20.33 8.80
CA LEU A 134 -8.34 19.81 10.15
C LEU A 134 -8.13 21.02 11.06
N PRO A 135 -8.98 21.26 12.08
CA PRO A 135 -8.78 22.33 13.02
C PRO A 135 -7.37 22.18 13.60
N ARG A 136 -6.45 23.05 13.21
CA ARG A 136 -5.12 23.10 13.82
C ARG A 136 -5.33 23.71 15.20
N VAL A 137 -5.58 22.86 16.19
CA VAL A 137 -5.57 23.27 17.58
C VAL A 137 -4.16 23.79 17.85
N PRO A 138 -3.98 25.06 18.24
CA PRO A 138 -2.65 25.57 18.57
C PRO A 138 -2.14 24.79 19.78
N VAL A 139 -1.14 23.93 19.55
CA VAL A 139 -0.48 23.20 20.62
C VAL A 139 0.48 24.18 21.29
N SER A 140 0.27 24.41 22.58
CA SER A 140 1.19 25.19 23.40
C SER A 140 2.60 24.58 23.32
N PRO A 141 3.67 25.37 23.14
CA PRO A 141 5.04 24.84 23.08
C PRO A 141 5.47 24.11 24.36
N ASN A 142 4.72 24.27 25.46
CA ASN A 142 4.95 23.59 26.74
C ASN A 142 3.93 22.47 27.01
N ALA A 143 3.12 22.07 26.02
CA ALA A 143 2.13 21.01 26.21
C ALA A 143 2.82 19.69 26.54
N SER A 144 2.34 19.04 27.61
CA SER A 144 2.82 17.71 28.00
C SER A 144 2.43 16.67 26.94
N SER A 145 3.16 15.56 26.88
CA SER A 145 2.86 14.45 25.97
C SER A 145 1.46 13.86 26.16
N LEU A 146 0.87 14.03 27.35
CA LEU A 146 -0.50 13.63 27.67
C LEU A 146 -1.52 14.57 26.99
N GLU A 147 -1.29 15.88 26.99
CA GLU A 147 -2.16 16.87 26.34
C GLU A 147 -2.16 16.72 24.82
N LEU A 148 -0.99 16.41 24.24
CA LEU A 148 -0.86 16.10 22.81
C LEU A 148 -1.66 14.85 22.40
N ARG A 149 -1.66 13.80 23.24
CA ARG A 149 -2.46 12.58 22.99
C ARG A 149 -3.97 12.81 23.10
N ILE A 150 -4.40 13.72 23.96
CA ILE A 150 -5.82 14.08 24.10
C ILE A 150 -6.28 14.95 22.92
N ALA A 151 -5.43 15.89 22.48
CA ALA A 151 -5.73 16.77 21.35
C ALA A 151 -5.73 16.03 20.00
N TYR A 152 -4.88 15.02 19.86
CA TYR A 152 -4.77 14.17 18.66
C TYR A 152 -4.86 12.70 19.06
N PRO A 153 -6.05 12.19 19.38
CA PRO A 153 -6.21 10.77 19.67
C PRO A 153 -5.80 9.97 18.45
N ASN A 154 -4.86 9.06 18.63
CA ASN A 154 -4.41 8.17 17.55
C ASN A 154 -5.60 7.32 17.10
N PRO A 155 -6.07 7.43 15.85
CA PRO A 155 -7.24 6.70 15.36
C PRO A 155 -7.03 5.18 15.28
N PHE A 156 -5.78 4.72 15.40
CA PHE A 156 -5.42 3.29 15.47
C PHE A 156 -5.37 2.76 16.91
N ILE A 157 -5.48 3.63 17.92
CA ILE A 157 -5.71 3.22 19.30
C ILE A 157 -7.22 3.20 19.51
N VAL A 158 -7.88 2.25 18.86
CA VAL A 158 -9.27 1.91 19.19
C VAL A 158 -9.21 1.08 20.46
N SER A 159 -9.27 1.73 21.62
CA SER A 159 -9.54 1.05 22.90
C SER A 159 -11.05 0.75 23.00
N ASP A 160 -11.63 0.14 21.96
CA ASP A 160 -12.98 -0.38 21.99
C ASP A 160 -12.86 -1.89 22.13
N ASN A 161 -13.24 -2.43 23.29
CA ASN A 161 -13.34 -3.87 23.54
C ASN A 161 -14.51 -4.52 22.78
N ARG A 162 -15.12 -3.80 21.83
CA ARG A 162 -16.14 -4.34 20.94
C ARG A 162 -15.43 -5.05 19.79
N PRO A 163 -15.86 -6.26 19.39
CA PRO A 163 -15.39 -6.86 18.17
C PRO A 163 -15.76 -5.92 17.02
N GLN A 164 -14.77 -5.23 16.46
CA GLN A 164 -14.94 -4.47 15.23
C GLN A 164 -15.29 -5.48 14.15
N GLU A 165 -16.53 -5.44 13.67
CA GLU A 165 -16.89 -6.13 12.44
C GLU A 165 -16.03 -5.56 11.33
N ASN A 166 -15.27 -6.46 10.68
CA ASN A 166 -14.34 -6.12 9.63
C ASN A 166 -15.09 -5.34 8.52
N PRO A 167 -14.74 -4.07 8.26
CA PRO A 167 -15.42 -3.25 7.27
C PRO A 167 -15.21 -3.71 5.82
N PHE A 168 -14.36 -4.74 5.61
CA PHE A 168 -14.11 -5.37 4.31
C PHE A 168 -14.78 -6.74 4.16
N LYS A 169 -15.68 -7.13 5.07
CA LYS A 169 -16.57 -8.26 4.79
C LYS A 169 -17.50 -7.87 3.65
N LEU A 170 -17.28 -8.47 2.48
CA LEU A 170 -18.23 -8.46 1.38
C LEU A 170 -19.43 -9.31 1.79
N GLU A 171 -20.63 -8.75 1.66
CA GLU A 171 -21.91 -9.46 1.82
C GLU A 171 -22.06 -10.60 0.81
#